data_AF-A0A6C0AXA7-F1
#
_entry.id   AF-A0A6C0AXA7-F1
#
_cell.length_a   1.000
_cell.length_b   1.000
_cell.length_c   1.000
_cell.angle_alpha   90.00
_cell.angle_beta   90.00
_cell.angle_gamma   90.00
#
_symmetry.space_group_name_H-M   'P 1'
#
loop_
_entity.id
_entity.type
_entity.pdbx_description
1 polymer ?
#
loop_
_entity_poly.entity_id
_entity_poly.type
_entity_poly.pdbx_seq_one_letter_code
_entity_poly.pdbx_strand_id
1 'polypeptide(L)'
;MSVYNDLFGPLDSDYCNIFFFFMVLAFVYFLISVIGLFVVLLNKNQKKDGKTIGLILTNAIMMLIVYFTHRTLYSMCITSLR
;
A
#
# COMPACT_ATOMS: atom_id res chain seq x y z
N MET A 1 15.60 28.95 8.09
CA MET A 1 15.36 27.50 8.16
C MET A 1 15.45 26.96 6.73
N SER A 2 16.36 26.03 6.45
CA SER A 2 16.46 25.43 5.11
C SER A 2 15.31 24.44 4.93
N VAL A 3 14.59 24.53 3.81
CA VAL A 3 13.54 23.58 3.37
C VAL A 3 14.02 22.13 3.49
N TYR A 4 15.31 21.89 3.33
CA TYR A 4 15.95 20.59 3.52
C TYR A 4 15.79 20.02 4.94
N ASN A 5 15.90 20.84 5.99
CA ASN A 5 15.79 20.36 7.37
C ASN A 5 14.33 20.17 7.83
N ASP A 6 13.36 20.79 7.17
CA ASP A 6 11.93 20.55 7.44
C ASP A 6 11.39 19.33 6.67
N LEU A 7 11.88 19.07 5.44
CA LEU A 7 11.42 17.94 4.62
C LEU A 7 12.30 16.68 4.74
N PHE A 8 13.60 16.84 5.02
CA PHE A 8 14.58 15.75 5.17
C PHE A 8 15.30 15.82 6.52
N GLY A 9 14.74 16.56 7.49
CA GLY A 9 15.21 16.57 8.86
C GLY A 9 15.10 15.19 9.51
N PRO A 10 15.73 15.01 10.69
CA PRO A 10 15.65 13.75 11.43
C PRO A 10 14.18 13.33 11.59
N LEU A 11 13.92 12.09 11.20
CA LEU A 11 12.58 11.53 11.12
C LEU A 11 12.00 11.41 12.53
N ASP A 12 11.10 12.32 12.87
CA ASP A 12 10.45 12.35 14.20
C ASP A 12 9.61 11.09 14.43
N SER A 13 9.39 10.72 15.70
CA SER A 13 8.70 9.46 16.05
C SER A 13 7.28 9.38 15.49
N ASP A 14 6.65 10.53 15.26
CA ASP A 14 5.30 10.62 14.71
C ASP A 14 5.22 10.12 13.26
N TYR A 15 6.30 10.21 12.49
CA TYR A 15 6.34 9.71 11.11
C TYR A 15 6.28 8.17 11.05
N CYS A 16 6.75 7.46 12.07
CA CYS A 16 6.58 6.01 12.15
C CYS A 16 5.09 5.63 12.15
N ASN A 17 4.26 6.35 12.90
CA ASN A 17 2.82 6.08 12.96
C ASN A 17 2.13 6.37 11.62
N ILE A 18 2.60 7.39 10.90
CA ILE A 18 2.12 7.70 9.55
C ILE A 18 2.45 6.55 8.59
N PHE A 19 3.68 6.04 8.59
CA PHE A 19 4.06 4.90 7.76
C PHE A 19 3.29 3.63 8.11
N PHE A 20 3.03 3.40 9.40
CA PHE A 20 2.16 2.31 9.84
C PHE A 20 0.73 2.46 9.31
N PHE A 21 0.16 3.66 9.38
CA PHE A 21 -1.16 3.94 8.83
C PHE A 21 -1.23 3.64 7.33
N PHE A 22 -0.26 4.13 6.55
CA PHE A 22 -0.19 3.84 5.11
C PHE A 22 0.03 2.36 4.80
N MET A 23 0.82 1.65 5.62
CA MET A 23 1.00 0.21 5.51
C MET A 23 -0.35 -0.51 5.67
N VAL A 24 -1.09 -0.22 6.75
CA VAL A 24 -2.40 -0.84 7.01
C VAL A 24 -3.39 -0.49 5.91
N LEU A 25 -3.43 0.77 5.48
CA LEU A 25 -4.32 1.23 4.42
C LEU A 25 -4.04 0.51 3.09
N ALA A 26 -2.77 0.42 2.67
CA ALA A 26 -2.38 -0.31 1.47
C ALA A 26 -2.77 -1.79 1.54
N PHE A 27 -2.64 -2.42 2.72
CA PHE A 27 -3.05 -3.81 2.93
C PHE A 27 -4.57 -4.00 2.82
N VAL A 28 -5.36 -3.10 3.40
CA VAL A 28 -6.83 -3.15 3.29
C VAL A 28 -7.27 -2.96 1.84
N TYR A 29 -6.67 -2.02 1.12
CA TYR A 29 -6.93 -1.81 -0.30
C TYR A 29 -6.57 -3.03 -1.15
N PHE A 30 -5.45 -3.68 -0.86
CA PHE A 30 -5.08 -4.94 -1.49
C PHE A 30 -6.16 -6.01 -1.30
N LEU A 31 -6.66 -6.19 -0.06
CA LEU A 31 -7.74 -7.15 0.22
C LEU A 31 -9.01 -6.84 -0.57
N ILE A 32 -9.42 -5.57 -0.64
CA ILE A 32 -10.58 -5.14 -1.42
C ILE A 32 -10.38 -5.48 -2.90
N SER A 33 -9.18 -5.23 -3.44
CA SER A 33 -8.85 -5.52 -4.84
C SER A 33 -8.89 -7.02 -5.14
N VAL A 34 -8.41 -7.86 -4.21
CA VAL A 34 -8.48 -9.33 -4.32
C VAL A 34 -9.92 -9.83 -4.24
N ILE A 35 -10.73 -9.31 -3.32
CA ILE A 35 -12.16 -9.66 -3.21
C ILE A 35 -12.90 -9.24 -4.50
N GLY A 36 -12.63 -8.04 -5.01
CA GLY A 36 -13.20 -7.55 -6.27
C GLY A 36 -12.84 -8.46 -7.46
N LEU A 37 -11.59 -8.92 -7.54
CA LEU A 37 -11.15 -9.89 -8.53
C LEU A 37 -11.95 -11.21 -8.42
N PHE A 38 -12.12 -11.71 -7.19
CA PHE A 38 -12.85 -12.95 -6.94
C PHE A 38 -14.34 -12.82 -7.36
N VAL A 39 -14.98 -11.71 -7.04
CA VAL A 39 -16.36 -11.42 -7.44
C VAL A 39 -16.50 -11.38 -8.96
N VAL A 40 -15.59 -10.69 -9.66
CA VAL A 40 -15.61 -10.63 -11.13
C VAL A 40 -15.38 -12.01 -11.76
N LEU A 41 -14.50 -12.83 -11.19
CA LEU A 41 -14.21 -14.18 -11.71
C LEU A 41 -15.36 -15.16 -11.51
N LEU A 42 -16.04 -15.09 -10.36
CA LEU A 42 -17.17 -15.97 -10.00
C LEU A 42 -18.49 -15.56 -10.66
N ASN A 43 -18.65 -14.29 -11.03
CA ASN A 43 -19.89 -13.80 -11.60
C ASN A 43 -20.02 -14.25 -13.07
N LYS A 44 -20.79 -15.34 -13.28
CA LYS A 44 -21.01 -15.96 -14.60
C LYS A 44 -21.79 -15.08 -15.60
N ASN A 45 -22.50 -14.07 -15.10
CA ASN A 45 -23.36 -13.19 -15.91
C ASN A 45 -22.60 -11.97 -16.47
N GLN A 46 -21.39 -11.71 -16.01
CA GLN A 46 -20.55 -10.61 -16.49
C GLN A 46 -19.70 -11.08 -17.66
N LYS A 47 -19.63 -10.30 -18.74
CA LYS A 47 -18.64 -10.55 -19.80
C LYS A 47 -17.26 -10.36 -19.19
N LYS A 48 -16.46 -11.42 -19.19
CA LYS A 48 -15.08 -11.39 -18.68
C LYS A 48 -14.22 -10.56 -19.64
N ASP A 49 -14.17 -9.26 -19.41
CA ASP A 49 -13.22 -8.40 -20.11
C ASP A 49 -11.82 -8.61 -19.52
N GLY A 50 -10.95 -9.24 -20.29
CA GLY A 50 -9.57 -9.52 -19.89
C GLY A 50 -8.80 -8.26 -19.56
N LYS A 51 -9.17 -7.10 -20.13
CA LYS A 51 -8.56 -5.81 -19.78
C LYS A 51 -8.89 -5.39 -18.36
N THR A 52 -10.14 -5.54 -17.93
CA THR A 52 -10.57 -5.21 -16.56
C THR A 52 -9.90 -6.11 -15.54
N ILE A 53 -9.84 -7.43 -15.82
CA ILE A 53 -9.17 -8.41 -14.95
C ILE A 53 -7.67 -8.08 -14.84
N GLY A 54 -7.02 -7.78 -15.97
CA GLY A 54 -5.62 -7.38 -16.00
C GLY A 54 -5.35 -6.11 -15.18
N LEU A 55 -6.22 -5.11 -15.28
CA LEU A 55 -6.10 -3.85 -14.52
C LEU A 55 -6.29 -4.06 -13.01
N ILE A 56 -7.26 -4.88 -12.60
CA ILE A 56 -7.45 -5.22 -11.18
C ILE A 56 -6.24 -5.98 -10.63
N LEU A 57 -5.67 -6.88 -11.42
CA LEU A 57 -4.51 -7.67 -11.04
C LEU A 57 -3.25 -6.79 -10.89
N THR A 58 -2.98 -5.90 -11.85
CA THR A 58 -1.84 -4.97 -11.75
C THR A 58 -1.98 -4.01 -10.58
N ASN A 59 -3.20 -3.53 -10.30
CA ASN A 59 -3.48 -2.69 -9.14
C ASN A 59 -3.23 -3.43 -7.82
N ALA A 60 -3.67 -4.69 -7.72
CA ALA A 60 -3.41 -5.53 -6.55
C ALA A 60 -1.90 -5.75 -6.33
N ILE A 61 -1.14 -6.05 -7.39
CA ILE A 61 0.33 -6.19 -7.30
C ILE A 61 0.98 -4.89 -6.84
N MET A 62 0.54 -3.73 -7.37
CA MET A 62 1.06 -2.43 -6.95
C MET A 62 0.78 -2.15 -5.47
N MET A 63 -0.44 -2.38 -5.00
CA MET A 63 -0.78 -2.20 -3.58
C MET A 63 0.02 -3.12 -2.66
N LEU A 64 0.32 -4.34 -3.13
CA LEU A 64 1.17 -5.29 -2.41
C LEU A 64 2.61 -4.75 -2.30
N ILE A 65 3.20 -4.24 -3.39
CA ILE A 65 4.52 -3.60 -3.38
C ILE A 65 4.53 -2.42 -2.39
N VAL A 66 3.53 -1.54 -2.47
CA VAL A 66 3.39 -0.38 -1.57
C VAL A 66 3.33 -0.81 -0.11
N TYR A 67 2.59 -1.87 0.21
CA TYR A 67 2.57 -2.46 1.56
C TYR A 67 3.97 -2.89 2.03
N PHE A 68 4.74 -3.60 1.20
CA PHE A 68 6.10 -4.02 1.55
C PHE A 68 7.05 -2.84 1.74
N THR A 69 6.94 -1.81 0.90
CA THR A 69 7.74 -0.58 1.04
C THR A 69 7.42 0.13 2.36
N HIS A 70 6.14 0.35 2.69
CA HIS A 70 5.74 0.99 3.94
C HIS A 70 6.05 0.15 5.17
N ARG A 71 5.96 -1.18 5.09
CA ARG A 71 6.40 -2.07 6.17
C ARG A 71 7.89 -1.95 6.45
N THR A 72 8.70 -1.88 5.39
CA THR A 72 10.15 -1.71 5.51
C THR A 72 10.49 -0.35 6.10
N LEU A 73 9.86 0.73 5.61
CA LEU A 73 10.00 2.09 6.15
C LEU A 73 9.62 2.16 7.63
N TYR A 74 8.48 1.56 8.00
CA TYR A 74 8.06 1.47 9.38
C TYR A 74 9.13 0.77 10.22
N SER A 75 9.56 -0.44 9.81
CA SER A 75 10.58 -1.22 10.52
C SER A 75 11.91 -0.47 10.70
N MET A 76 12.35 0.30 9.69
CA MET A 76 13.55 1.13 9.80
C MET A 76 13.36 2.28 10.79
N CYS A 77 12.21 2.96 10.72
CA CYS A 77 11.85 4.07 11.59
C CYS A 77 11.86 3.65 13.08
N ILE A 78 11.13 2.59 13.44
CA ILE A 78 11.13 2.09 14.84
C ILE A 78 12.50 1.54 15.28
N THR A 79 13.35 1.10 14.36
CA THR A 79 14.71 0.64 14.71
C THR A 79 15.65 1.81 14.95
N SER A 80 15.55 2.91 14.20
CA SER A 80 16.39 4.10 14.39
C SER A 80 16.04 4.94 15.62
N LEU A 81 14.80 4.80 16.12
CA LEU A 81 14.32 5.44 17.35
C LEU A 81 14.65 4.66 18.62
N ARG A 82 15.19 3.44 18.49
CA ARG A 82 15.70 2.60 19.59
C ARG A 82 17.19 2.82 19.74
#